data_AF-A0A8W8I8S1-F1
#
_entry.id   AF-A0A8W8I8S1-F1
#
_cell.length_a   1.000
_cell.length_b   1.000
_cell.length_c   1.000
_cell.angle_alpha   90.00
_cell.angle_beta   90.00
_cell.angle_gamma   90.00
#
_symmetry.space_group_name_H-M   'P 1'
#
loop_
_entity.id
_entity.type
_entity.pdbx_description
1 polymer ?
#
loop_
_entity_poly.entity_id
_entity_poly.type
_entity_poly.pdbx_seq_one_letter_code
_entity_poly.pdbx_strand_id
1 'polypeptide(L)'
;EWLEAVRATSIIGLFLVLAALVMLILRMSVMKDRNPVLFAAIGTTFVGAIFILISIAVYASKGDEFSKKDALIEGASADYHFAFAFCILAMVAALGAGAIMMIEVVKA
;
A
#
# COMPACT_ATOMS: atom_id res chain seq x y z
N GLU A 1 -5.90 -0.93 -20.41
CA GLU A 1 -5.93 -2.12 -19.55
C GLU A 1 -4.95 -2.04 -18.38
N TRP A 2 -3.65 -1.78 -18.59
CA TRP A 2 -2.68 -1.78 -17.48
C TRP A 2 -2.95 -0.72 -16.38
N LEU A 3 -3.39 0.49 -16.74
CA LEU A 3 -3.78 1.53 -15.75
C LEU A 3 -5.01 1.13 -14.93
N GLU A 4 -5.93 0.38 -15.54
CA GLU A 4 -7.11 -0.13 -14.85
C GLU A 4 -6.72 -1.19 -13.82
N ALA A 5 -5.77 -2.07 -14.18
CA ALA A 5 -5.18 -3.02 -13.23
C ALA A 5 -4.47 -2.31 -12.07
N VAL A 6 -3.64 -1.28 -12.34
CA VAL A 6 -2.98 -0.47 -11.29
C VAL A 6 -3.99 0.17 -10.36
N ARG A 7 -5.09 0.70 -10.92
CA ARG A 7 -6.16 1.30 -10.13
C ARG A 7 -6.86 0.26 -9.26
N ALA A 8 -7.17 -0.92 -9.81
CA ALA A 8 -7.80 -2.00 -9.08
C ALA A 8 -6.92 -2.51 -7.93
N THR A 9 -5.63 -2.76 -8.18
CA THR A 9 -4.68 -3.21 -7.16
C THR A 9 -4.47 -2.16 -6.08
N SER A 10 -4.45 -0.87 -6.43
CA SER A 10 -4.33 0.22 -5.46
C SER A 10 -5.58 0.32 -4.57
N ILE A 11 -6.78 0.22 -5.14
CA ILE A 11 -8.05 0.24 -4.39
C ILE A 11 -8.12 -0.98 -3.44
N ILE A 12 -7.78 -2.18 -3.92
CA ILE A 12 -7.76 -3.39 -3.09
C ILE A 12 -6.74 -3.25 -1.94
N GLY A 13 -5.54 -2.73 -2.25
CA GLY A 13 -4.51 -2.46 -1.24
C GLY A 13 -5.02 -1.52 -0.15
N LEU A 14 -5.72 -0.44 -0.53
CA LEU A 14 -6.33 0.50 0.41
C LEU A 14 -7.40 -0.17 1.29
N PHE A 15 -8.31 -0.95 0.69
CA PHE A 15 -9.35 -1.67 1.42
C PHE A 15 -8.75 -2.64 2.45
N LEU A 16 -7.66 -3.33 2.11
CA LEU A 16 -6.99 -4.24 3.03
C LEU A 16 -6.35 -3.50 4.21
N VAL A 17 -5.73 -2.34 3.98
CA VAL A 17 -5.17 -1.51 5.06
C VAL A 17 -6.29 -0.97 5.96
N LEU A 18 -7.42 -0.55 5.39
CA LEU A 18 -8.59 -0.13 6.17
C LEU A 18 -9.16 -1.29 7.00
N ALA A 19 -9.26 -2.50 6.42
CA ALA A 19 -9.70 -3.69 7.14
C ALA A 19 -8.74 -4.03 8.30
N ALA A 20 -7.43 -3.91 8.09
CA ALA A 20 -6.42 -4.10 9.14
C ALA A 20 -6.60 -3.08 10.29
N LEU A 21 -6.86 -1.82 9.95
CA LEU A 21 -7.15 -0.76 10.92
C LEU A 21 -8.40 -1.06 11.75
N VAL A 22 -9.49 -1.51 11.09
CA VAL A 22 -10.72 -1.92 11.78
C VAL A 22 -10.45 -3.10 12.72
N MET A 23 -9.69 -4.10 12.29
CA MET A 23 -9.31 -5.23 13.14
C MET A 23 -8.48 -4.81 14.37
N LEU A 24 -7.56 -3.86 14.19
CA LEU A 24 -6.80 -3.26 15.29
C LEU A 24 -7.71 -2.53 16.29
N ILE A 25 -8.65 -1.72 15.80
CA ILE A 25 -9.62 -1.01 16.65
C ILE A 25 -10.48 -2.01 17.41
N LEU A 26 -10.99 -3.05 16.74
CA LEU A 26 -11.79 -4.11 17.37
C LEU A 26 -10.99 -4.85 18.46
N ARG A 27 -9.70 -5.11 18.23
CA ARG A 27 -8.81 -5.68 19.26
C ARG A 27 -8.71 -4.77 20.48
N MET A 28 -8.52 -3.46 20.30
CA MET A 28 -8.38 -2.51 21.41
C MET A 28 -9.68 -2.27 22.17
N SER A 29 -10.83 -2.21 21.47
CA SER A 29 -12.11 -1.80 22.07
C SER A 29 -12.95 -2.97 22.58
N VAL A 30 -12.98 -4.11 21.87
CA VAL A 30 -13.98 -5.19 22.11
C VAL A 30 -13.33 -6.54 22.39
N MET A 31 -12.24 -6.86 21.70
CA MET A 31 -11.61 -8.19 21.70
C MET A 31 -10.22 -8.17 22.36
N LYS A 32 -10.15 -7.54 23.53
CA LYS A 32 -8.91 -7.30 24.26
C LYS A 32 -8.07 -8.59 24.36
N ASP A 33 -6.80 -8.48 23.95
CA ASP A 33 -5.78 -9.53 23.99
C ASP A 33 -6.02 -10.79 23.14
N ARG A 34 -6.87 -10.73 22.10
CA ARG A 34 -6.92 -11.82 21.11
C ARG A 34 -5.74 -11.78 20.13
N ASN A 35 -4.70 -12.56 20.44
CA ASN A 35 -3.53 -12.78 19.55
C ASN A 35 -3.89 -13.16 18.09
N PRO A 36 -4.93 -13.97 17.81
CA PRO A 36 -5.33 -14.27 16.43
C PRO A 36 -5.78 -13.03 15.64
N VAL A 37 -6.43 -12.06 16.30
CA VAL A 37 -6.90 -10.83 15.65
C VAL A 37 -5.72 -9.92 15.31
N LEU A 38 -4.70 -9.87 16.17
CA LEU A 38 -3.45 -9.16 15.90
C LEU A 38 -2.71 -9.79 14.71
N PHE A 39 -2.59 -11.12 14.67
CA PHE A 39 -1.99 -11.83 13.53
C PHE A 39 -2.72 -11.56 12.21
N ALA A 40 -4.06 -11.57 12.23
CA ALA A 40 -4.87 -11.24 11.06
C ALA A 40 -4.66 -9.79 10.62
N ALA A 41 -4.61 -8.84 11.55
CA ALA A 41 -4.33 -7.43 11.26
C ALA A 41 -2.93 -7.24 10.65
N ILE A 42 -1.91 -7.92 11.18
CA ILE A 42 -0.54 -7.90 10.63
C ILE A 42 -0.53 -8.46 9.21
N GLY A 43 -1.08 -9.66 9.01
CA GLY A 43 -1.12 -10.31 7.69
C GLY A 43 -1.83 -9.45 6.65
N THR A 44 -3.00 -8.90 6.99
CA THR A 44 -3.75 -8.02 6.09
C THR A 44 -3.03 -6.70 5.79
N THR A 45 -2.28 -6.15 6.76
CA THR A 45 -1.43 -4.97 6.54
C THR A 45 -0.33 -5.24 5.52
N PHE A 46 0.38 -6.37 5.65
CA PHE A 46 1.44 -6.75 4.71
C PHE A 46 0.89 -7.04 3.31
N VAL A 47 -0.22 -7.77 3.20
CA VAL A 47 -0.85 -8.05 1.90
C VAL A 47 -1.31 -6.74 1.24
N GLY A 48 -1.92 -5.82 2.01
CA GLY A 48 -2.29 -4.49 1.52
C GLY A 48 -1.10 -3.70 1.00
N ALA A 49 0.02 -3.69 1.72
CA ALA A 49 1.25 -3.04 1.30
C ALA A 49 1.83 -3.65 0.01
N ILE A 50 1.75 -4.97 -0.17
CA ILE A 50 2.21 -5.65 -1.40
C ILE A 50 1.36 -5.22 -2.61
N PHE A 51 0.03 -5.12 -2.46
CA PHE A 51 -0.84 -4.63 -3.54
C PHE A 51 -0.52 -3.18 -3.95
N ILE A 52 -0.19 -2.33 -2.97
CA ILE A 52 0.28 -0.96 -3.23
C ILE A 52 1.63 -0.99 -3.95
N LEU A 53 2.56 -1.87 -3.54
CA LEU A 53 3.86 -2.09 -4.21
C LEU A 53 3.69 -2.49 -5.67
N ILE A 54 2.83 -3.46 -5.96
CA ILE A 54 2.57 -3.93 -7.32
C ILE A 54 2.04 -2.76 -8.17
N SER A 55 1.13 -1.95 -7.62
CA SER A 55 0.60 -0.76 -8.30
C SER A 55 1.72 0.23 -8.65
N ILE A 56 2.61 0.51 -7.70
CA ILE A 56 3.77 1.41 -7.88
C ILE A 56 4.74 0.83 -8.92
N ALA A 57 5.07 -0.46 -8.82
CA ALA A 57 6.01 -1.13 -9.71
C ALA A 57 5.51 -1.18 -11.16
N VAL A 58 4.23 -1.51 -11.36
CA VAL A 58 3.62 -1.51 -12.69
C VAL A 58 3.58 -0.08 -13.25
N TYR A 59 3.20 0.91 -12.44
CA TYR A 59 3.22 2.31 -12.87
C TYR A 59 4.62 2.79 -13.25
N ALA A 60 5.63 2.49 -12.44
CA ALA A 60 7.03 2.85 -12.69
C ALA A 60 7.61 2.16 -13.93
N SER A 61 7.25 0.89 -14.17
CA SER A 61 7.70 0.13 -15.35
C SER A 61 7.22 0.71 -16.68
N LYS A 62 6.22 1.60 -16.64
CA LYS A 62 5.65 2.29 -17.80
C LYS A 62 6.20 3.69 -18.00
N GLY A 63 7.16 4.14 -17.19
CA GLY A 63 7.79 5.46 -17.29
C GLY A 63 8.32 5.81 -18.69
N ASP A 64 8.89 4.83 -19.40
CA ASP A 64 9.42 5.01 -20.76
C ASP A 64 8.31 5.30 -21.80
N GLU A 65 7.08 4.81 -21.59
CA GLU A 65 5.93 5.09 -22.46
C GLU A 65 5.41 6.53 -22.27
N PHE A 66 5.52 7.07 -21.05
CA PHE A 66 5.20 8.48 -20.77
C PHE A 66 6.25 9.42 -21.35
N SER A 67 7.54 9.10 -21.19
CA SER A 67 8.63 9.91 -21.75
C SER A 67 8.55 10.03 -23.28
N LYS A 68 8.12 8.97 -23.99
CA LYS A 68 7.89 9.02 -25.45
C LYS A 68 6.65 9.80 -25.87
N LYS A 69 5.59 9.82 -25.05
CA LYS A 69 4.38 10.63 -25.32
C LYS A 69 4.61 12.11 -25.02
N ASP A 70 5.35 12.43 -23.97
CA ASP A 70 5.75 13.80 -23.65
C ASP A 70 6.76 14.34 -24.67
N ALA A 71 7.59 13.51 -25.29
CA ALA A 71 8.44 13.93 -26.41
C ALA A 71 7.66 14.33 -27.68
N LEU A 72 6.39 13.92 -27.83
CA LEU A 72 5.49 14.36 -28.91
C LEU A 72 4.74 15.67 -28.57
N ILE A 73 4.79 16.10 -27.30
CA ILE A 73 4.21 17.36 -26.82
C ILE A 73 5.37 18.19 -26.28
N GLU A 74 6.03 18.89 -27.20
CA GLU A 74 7.15 19.81 -26.96
C GLU A 74 7.01 20.56 -25.62
N GLY A 75 7.74 20.13 -24.58
CA GLY A 75 7.95 20.87 -23.34
C GLY A 75 7.34 20.34 -22.03
N ALA A 76 6.64 19.20 -22.00
CA ALA A 76 6.18 18.62 -20.74
C ALA A 76 7.25 17.70 -20.12
N SER A 77 8.09 18.22 -19.24
CA SER A 77 8.89 17.37 -18.37
C SER A 77 7.96 16.44 -17.60
N ALA A 78 8.14 15.13 -17.76
CA ALA A 78 7.42 14.08 -17.05
C ALA A 78 7.66 14.20 -15.53
N ASP A 79 6.93 15.12 -14.89
CA ASP A 79 6.94 15.28 -13.45
C ASP A 79 6.24 14.07 -12.86
N TYR A 80 7.01 13.21 -12.20
CA TYR A 80 6.45 12.16 -11.35
C TYR A 80 5.54 12.83 -10.32
N HIS A 81 4.22 12.73 -10.55
CA HIS A 81 3.20 13.35 -9.73
C HIS A 81 3.46 13.07 -8.24
N PHE A 82 3.34 14.10 -7.39
CA PHE A 82 3.41 14.02 -5.91
C PHE A 82 2.70 12.80 -5.31
N ALA A 83 1.60 12.35 -5.93
CA ALA A 83 0.86 11.14 -5.59
C ALA A 83 1.71 9.85 -5.61
N PHE A 84 2.66 9.72 -6.53
CA PHE A 84 3.54 8.56 -6.64
C PHE A 84 4.48 8.46 -5.43
N ALA A 85 5.12 9.56 -5.05
CA ALA A 85 5.96 9.62 -3.85
C ALA A 85 5.13 9.37 -2.58
N PHE A 86 3.90 9.91 -2.52
CA PHE A 86 2.98 9.68 -1.42
C PHE A 86 2.57 8.19 -1.29
N CYS A 87 2.36 7.48 -2.40
CA CYS A 87 2.09 6.04 -2.38
C CYS A 87 3.27 5.23 -1.84
N ILE A 88 4.51 5.62 -2.17
CA ILE A 88 5.72 4.97 -1.61
C ILE A 88 5.79 5.22 -0.10
N LEU A 89 5.57 6.45 0.35
CA LEU A 89 5.54 6.78 1.79
C LEU A 89 4.45 5.99 2.52
N ALA A 90 3.25 5.90 1.96
CA ALA A 90 2.14 5.13 2.52
C ALA A 90 2.49 3.63 2.63
N MET A 91 3.14 3.06 1.62
CA MET A 91 3.64 1.69 1.63
C MET A 91 4.70 1.48 2.72
N VAL A 92 5.71 2.37 2.83
CA VAL A 92 6.73 2.27 3.89
C VAL A 92 6.09 2.38 5.28
N ALA A 93 5.13 3.29 5.46
CA ALA A 93 4.41 3.45 6.72
C ALA A 93 3.60 2.20 7.08
N ALA A 94 2.90 1.59 6.11
CA ALA A 94 2.16 0.35 6.32
C ALA A 94 3.08 -0.82 6.70
N LEU A 95 4.22 -0.98 6.01
CA LEU A 95 5.22 -2.00 6.34
C LEU A 95 5.85 -1.78 7.72
N GLY A 96 6.18 -0.52 8.05
CA GLY A 96 6.72 -0.14 9.35
C GLY A 96 5.73 -0.43 10.48
N ALA A 97 4.46 -0.06 10.31
CA ALA A 97 3.41 -0.38 11.27
C ALA A 97 3.23 -1.90 11.44
N GLY A 98 3.19 -2.64 10.32
CA GLY A 98 3.16 -4.11 10.31
C GLY A 98 4.30 -4.74 11.11
N ALA A 99 5.53 -4.25 10.90
CA ALA A 99 6.72 -4.74 11.59
C ALA A 99 6.69 -4.43 13.10
N ILE A 100 6.28 -3.24 13.51
CA ILE A 100 6.17 -2.86 14.93
C ILE A 100 5.13 -3.73 15.65
N MET A 101 3.97 -3.96 15.03
CA MET A 101 2.94 -4.85 15.58
C MET A 101 3.43 -6.29 15.73
N MET A 102 4.31 -6.76 14.84
CA MET A 102 4.89 -8.09 14.94
C MET A 102 5.80 -8.25 16.17
N ILE A 103 6.41 -7.16 16.67
CA ILE A 103 7.18 -7.18 17.92
C ILE A 103 6.26 -7.45 19.12
N GLU A 104 5.03 -6.95 19.12
CA GLU A 104 4.04 -7.27 20.17
C GLU A 104 3.71 -8.75 20.17
N VAL A 105 3.54 -9.36 19.00
CA VAL A 105 3.27 -10.80 18.87
C VAL A 105 4.43 -11.65 19.37
N VAL A 106 5.67 -11.29 19.01
CA VAL A 106 6.87 -12.08 19.38
C VAL A 106 7.17 -11.99 20.88
N LYS A 107 6.75 -10.90 21.53
CA LYS A 107 6.94 -10.68 22.97
C LYS A 107 5.77 -11.17 23.84
N ALA A 108 4.62 -11.47 23.25
CA ALA A 108 3.41 -11.95 23.95
C ALA A 108 3.42 -13.47 24.14
#